data_AF-A0AAX4I2T1-F1
#
_entry.id   AF-A0AAX4I2T1-F1
#
_cell.length_a   1.000
_cell.length_b   1.000
_cell.length_c   1.000
_cell.angle_alpha   90.00
_cell.angle_beta   90.00
_cell.angle_gamma   90.00
#
_symmetry.space_group_name_H-M   'P 1'
#
loop_
_entity.id
_entity.type
_entity.pdbx_description
1 polymer ?
#
loop_
_entity_poly.entity_id
_entity_poly.type
_entity_poly.pdbx_seq_one_letter_code
_entity_poly.pdbx_strand_id
1 'polypeptide(L)'
;MSLSTSGLYIGATLGALVFPSVADRMSRRGAILVSALLTLVFVIIQTASVHIAMFTFARIGLGFAEAGSAIATPTYLAETFPYKYRGWGLGLMCDFYYVVAAGVTYGTSEFTSTWSWRLPSLLQAFWSILCIVILVFLPESPRYLAFKDQAGQALTALAQIGSDGDESDPLVLAQLQEIVDALEFERSHGNSILSLKEIAKSKTVLRRLMLVVSCALATVIVGNQIGS
;
A
#
# COMPACT_ATOMS: atom_id res chain seq x y z
N MET A 1 4.60 26.02 -6.82
CA MET A 1 4.42 24.58 -7.09
C MET A 1 5.36 23.72 -6.25
N SER A 2 6.65 24.09 -6.11
CA SER A 2 7.63 23.33 -5.29
C SER A 2 7.15 22.98 -3.87
N LEU A 3 6.59 23.94 -3.12
CA LEU A 3 6.11 23.70 -1.75
C LEU A 3 5.01 22.62 -1.67
N SER A 4 4.08 22.61 -2.62
CA SER A 4 2.97 21.65 -2.64
C SER A 4 3.41 20.25 -3.04
N THR A 5 4.46 20.13 -3.85
CA THR A 5 5.09 18.84 -4.20
C THR A 5 5.93 18.31 -3.03
N SER A 6 6.73 19.17 -2.39
CA SER A 6 7.47 18.81 -1.18
C SER A 6 6.55 18.43 -0.02
N GLY A 7 5.38 19.07 0.11
CA GLY A 7 4.36 18.72 1.09
C GLY A 7 3.89 17.26 0.99
N LEU A 8 3.78 16.72 -0.23
CA LEU A 8 3.39 15.32 -0.43
C LEU A 8 4.45 14.37 0.14
N TYR A 9 5.74 14.62 -0.11
CA TYR A 9 6.83 13.80 0.44
C TYR A 9 6.92 13.87 1.97
N ILE A 10 6.66 15.05 2.55
CA ILE A 10 6.59 15.20 4.00
C ILE A 10 5.45 14.34 4.56
N GLY A 11 4.27 14.43 3.96
CA GLY A 11 3.11 13.60 4.31
C GLY A 11 3.42 12.11 4.22
N ALA A 12 4.03 11.67 3.12
CA ALA A 12 4.39 10.28 2.89
C ALA A 12 5.41 9.76 3.91
N THR A 13 6.39 10.59 4.29
CA THR A 13 7.37 10.23 5.33
C THR A 13 6.69 10.04 6.69
N LEU A 14 5.76 10.92 7.05
CA LEU A 14 4.98 10.78 8.29
C LEU A 14 4.09 9.55 8.25
N GLY A 15 3.45 9.28 7.11
CA GLY A 15 2.62 8.09 6.91
C GLY A 15 3.42 6.81 7.03
N ALA A 16 4.63 6.76 6.47
CA ALA A 16 5.50 5.59 6.53
C ALA A 16 5.92 5.20 7.97
N LEU A 17 5.89 6.14 8.92
CA LEU A 17 6.16 5.85 10.34
C LEU A 17 4.94 5.29 11.07
N VAL A 18 3.74 5.70 10.68
CA VAL A 18 2.49 5.37 11.38
C VAL A 18 1.86 4.10 10.81
N PHE A 19 1.79 3.98 9.49
CA PHE A 19 1.04 2.92 8.82
C PHE A 19 1.58 1.49 9.02
N PRO A 20 2.88 1.22 9.24
CA PRO A 20 3.32 -0.12 9.61
C PRO A 20 2.63 -0.62 10.89
N SER A 21 2.55 0.23 11.92
CA SER A 21 1.87 -0.10 13.18
C SER A 21 0.36 -0.28 13.00
N VAL A 22 -0.25 0.50 12.09
CA VAL A 22 -1.68 0.40 11.77
C VAL A 22 -1.98 -0.89 11.01
N ALA A 23 -1.15 -1.25 10.02
CA ALA A 23 -1.31 -2.47 9.22
C ALA A 23 -1.17 -3.74 10.06
N ASP A 24 -0.31 -3.72 11.08
CA ASP A 24 -0.15 -4.84 12.00
C ASP A 24 -1.34 -4.99 12.96
N ARG A 25 -1.95 -3.87 13.41
CA ARG A 25 -3.07 -3.90 14.36
C ARG A 25 -4.42 -4.14 13.68
N MET A 26 -4.71 -3.40 12.62
CA MET A 26 -6.05 -3.27 12.02
C MET A 26 -6.28 -4.20 10.83
N SER A 27 -5.31 -5.06 10.52
CA SER A 27 -5.21 -5.86 9.30
C SER A 27 -4.74 -5.08 8.08
N ARG A 28 -4.21 -5.80 7.08
CA ARG A 28 -3.70 -5.20 5.83
C ARG A 28 -4.84 -4.64 5.00
N ARG A 29 -5.98 -5.33 4.91
CA ARG A 29 -7.18 -4.84 4.21
C ARG A 29 -7.75 -3.61 4.91
N GLY A 30 -7.81 -3.62 6.25
CA GLY A 30 -8.26 -2.47 7.03
C GLY A 30 -7.36 -1.24 6.83
N ALA A 31 -6.03 -1.44 6.74
CA ALA A 31 -5.10 -0.36 6.44
C ALA A 31 -5.32 0.24 5.04
N ILE A 32 -5.53 -0.59 4.01
CA ILE A 32 -5.85 -0.12 2.65
C ILE A 32 -7.17 0.66 2.66
N LEU A 33 -8.20 0.17 3.36
CA LEU A 33 -9.49 0.84 3.48
C LEU A 33 -9.35 2.23 4.12
N VAL A 34 -8.62 2.34 5.23
CA VAL A 34 -8.40 3.62 5.91
C VAL A 34 -7.59 4.58 5.03
N SER A 35 -6.57 4.09 4.34
CA SER A 35 -5.84 4.90 3.36
C SER A 35 -6.73 5.38 2.21
N ALA A 36 -7.61 4.53 1.68
CA ALA A 36 -8.53 4.92 0.63
C ALA A 36 -9.54 5.97 1.12
N LEU A 37 -10.11 5.81 2.32
CA LEU A 37 -11.01 6.81 2.91
C LEU A 37 -10.31 8.15 3.15
N LEU A 38 -9.08 8.14 3.68
CA LEU A 38 -8.29 9.36 3.86
C LEU A 38 -7.98 10.02 2.52
N THR A 39 -7.63 9.22 1.51
CA THR A 39 -7.39 9.72 0.15
C THR A 39 -8.62 10.44 -0.40
N LEU A 40 -9.81 9.85 -0.25
CA LEU A 40 -11.07 10.45 -0.68
C LEU A 40 -11.29 11.82 -0.01
N VAL A 41 -11.13 11.90 1.31
CA VAL A 41 -11.30 13.15 2.08
C VAL A 41 -10.35 14.23 1.59
N PHE A 42 -9.06 13.91 1.46
CA PHE A 42 -8.07 14.92 1.05
C PHE A 42 -8.16 15.29 -0.44
N VAL A 43 -8.60 14.39 -1.31
CA VAL A 43 -8.89 14.71 -2.72
C VAL A 43 -10.07 15.68 -2.83
N ILE A 44 -11.12 15.51 -2.02
CA ILE A 44 -12.26 16.44 -2.00
C ILE A 44 -11.79 17.83 -1.57
N ILE A 45 -11.00 17.90 -0.49
CA ILE A 45 -10.41 19.17 0.00
C ILE A 45 -9.49 19.79 -1.07
N GLN A 46 -8.70 18.98 -1.77
CA GLN A 46 -7.84 19.46 -2.85
C GLN A 46 -8.66 20.05 -4.00
N THR A 47 -9.69 19.36 -4.45
CA THR A 47 -10.53 19.76 -5.58
C THR A 47 -11.32 21.04 -5.26
N ALA A 48 -11.81 21.14 -4.02
CA ALA A 48 -12.52 22.32 -3.50
C ALA A 48 -11.60 23.48 -3.10
N SER A 49 -10.28 23.34 -3.25
CA SER A 49 -9.35 24.36 -2.77
C SER A 49 -9.50 25.68 -3.52
N VAL A 50 -9.58 26.76 -2.74
CA VAL A 50 -9.64 28.16 -3.19
C VAL A 50 -8.36 28.92 -2.88
N HIS A 51 -7.59 28.44 -1.91
CA HIS A 51 -6.34 29.05 -1.47
C HIS A 51 -5.18 28.05 -1.56
N ILE A 52 -3.97 28.56 -1.83
CA ILE A 52 -2.77 27.73 -1.95
C ILE A 52 -2.41 26.99 -0.65
N ALA A 53 -2.75 27.56 0.50
CA ALA A 53 -2.56 26.92 1.81
C ALA A 53 -3.46 25.68 1.96
N MET A 54 -4.73 25.78 1.55
CA MET A 54 -5.68 24.67 1.56
C MET A 54 -5.25 23.55 0.60
N PHE A 55 -4.78 23.92 -0.60
CA PHE A 55 -4.23 22.96 -1.56
C PHE A 55 -3.00 22.24 -0.99
N THR A 56 -2.08 22.98 -0.36
CA THR A 56 -0.86 22.41 0.23
C THR A 56 -1.17 21.48 1.41
N PHE A 57 -2.11 21.86 2.28
CA PHE A 57 -2.58 20.98 3.36
C PHE A 57 -3.15 19.67 2.80
N ALA A 58 -3.99 19.76 1.77
CA ALA A 58 -4.54 18.57 1.12
C ALA A 58 -3.44 17.67 0.52
N ARG A 59 -2.37 18.25 -0.06
CA ARG A 59 -1.23 17.48 -0.60
C ARG A 59 -0.46 16.73 0.48
N ILE A 60 -0.25 17.35 1.65
CA ILE A 60 0.38 16.68 2.79
C ILE A 60 -0.49 15.51 3.25
N GLY A 61 -1.81 15.72 3.39
CA GLY A 61 -2.75 14.66 3.76
C GLY A 61 -2.80 13.51 2.74
N LEU A 62 -2.76 13.83 1.45
CA LEU A 62 -2.70 12.81 0.39
C LEU A 62 -1.42 11.98 0.44
N GLY A 63 -0.27 12.61 0.67
CA GLY A 63 0.99 11.86 0.85
C GLY A 63 0.93 10.94 2.06
N PHE A 64 0.32 11.40 3.16
CA PHE A 64 0.11 10.56 4.33
C PHE A 64 -0.77 9.34 4.02
N ALA A 65 -1.89 9.55 3.33
CA ALA A 65 -2.81 8.47 2.94
C ALA A 65 -2.16 7.47 1.97
N GLU A 66 -1.41 7.98 0.99
CA GLU A 66 -0.67 7.20 -0.02
C GLU A 66 0.31 6.22 0.64
N ALA A 67 1.05 6.65 1.66
CA ALA A 67 2.02 5.79 2.35
C ALA A 67 1.39 4.52 2.92
N GLY A 68 0.16 4.60 3.45
CA GLY A 68 -0.53 3.43 3.97
C GLY A 68 -0.92 2.43 2.88
N SER A 69 -1.41 2.92 1.73
CA SER A 69 -1.67 2.07 0.57
C SER A 69 -0.38 1.46 0.02
N ALA A 70 0.70 2.24 -0.05
CA ALA A 70 2.00 1.80 -0.57
C ALA A 70 2.64 0.69 0.30
N ILE A 71 2.36 0.66 1.60
CA ILE A 71 2.86 -0.37 2.51
C ILE A 71 1.94 -1.60 2.53
N ALA A 72 0.62 -1.37 2.64
CA ALA A 72 -0.34 -2.45 2.86
C ALA A 72 -0.66 -3.21 1.56
N THR A 73 -0.72 -2.55 0.41
CA THR A 73 -1.08 -3.18 -0.88
C THR A 73 -0.08 -4.25 -1.34
N PRO A 74 1.24 -3.98 -1.45
CA PRO A 74 2.18 -5.02 -1.89
C PRO A 74 2.28 -6.16 -0.88
N THR A 75 2.09 -5.88 0.41
CA THR A 75 2.07 -6.90 1.47
C THR A 75 0.82 -7.78 1.36
N TYR A 76 -0.35 -7.18 1.12
CA TYR A 76 -1.58 -7.92 0.89
C TYR A 76 -1.49 -8.76 -0.39
N LEU A 77 -0.98 -8.19 -1.48
CA LEU A 77 -0.74 -8.91 -2.74
C LEU A 77 0.24 -10.08 -2.52
N ALA A 78 1.28 -9.85 -1.74
CA ALA A 78 2.25 -10.86 -1.36
C ALA A 78 1.65 -12.03 -0.60
N GLU A 79 0.68 -11.78 0.28
CA GLU A 79 0.03 -12.81 1.09
C GLU A 79 -1.10 -13.54 0.34
N THR A 80 -1.63 -12.92 -0.71
CA THR A 80 -2.83 -13.39 -1.43
C THR A 80 -2.46 -14.05 -2.77
N PHE A 81 -1.48 -13.54 -3.51
CA PHE A 81 -1.21 -14.03 -4.86
C PHE A 81 -0.41 -15.35 -4.88
N PRO A 82 -0.79 -16.29 -5.76
CA PRO A 82 0.00 -17.50 -5.99
C PRO A 82 1.40 -17.14 -6.49
N TYR A 83 2.41 -17.86 -5.99
CA TYR A 83 3.83 -17.61 -6.22
C TYR A 83 4.18 -17.38 -7.71
N LYS A 84 3.52 -18.12 -8.61
CA LYS A 84 3.74 -18.07 -10.07
C LYS A 84 3.38 -16.74 -10.72
N TYR A 85 2.36 -16.03 -10.23
CA TYR A 85 1.85 -14.80 -10.86
C TYR A 85 2.13 -13.53 -10.05
N ARG A 86 2.73 -13.67 -8.86
CA ARG A 86 3.00 -12.58 -7.93
C ARG A 86 3.85 -11.46 -8.54
N GLY A 87 4.87 -11.80 -9.35
CA GLY A 87 5.71 -10.82 -10.02
C GLY A 87 4.96 -9.99 -11.07
N TRP A 88 4.04 -10.63 -11.81
CA TRP A 88 3.24 -9.95 -12.81
C TRP A 88 2.18 -9.03 -12.18
N GLY A 89 1.53 -9.49 -11.11
CA GLY A 89 0.58 -8.67 -10.35
C GLY A 89 1.23 -7.43 -9.71
N LEU A 90 2.45 -7.57 -9.17
CA LEU A 90 3.17 -6.45 -8.56
C LEU A 90 3.61 -5.41 -9.61
N GLY A 91 4.05 -5.86 -10.79
CA GLY A 91 4.42 -4.96 -11.89
C GLY A 91 3.25 -4.16 -12.44
N LEU A 92 2.10 -4.79 -12.64
CA LEU A 92 0.88 -4.10 -13.09
C LEU A 92 0.42 -3.01 -12.12
N MET A 93 0.52 -3.25 -10.81
CA MET A 93 0.15 -2.27 -9.79
C MET A 93 1.01 -1.00 -9.87
N CYS A 94 2.32 -1.14 -10.13
CA CYS A 94 3.24 -0.02 -10.19
C CYS A 94 3.09 0.79 -11.50
N ASP A 95 2.92 0.13 -12.64
CA ASP A 95 3.03 0.83 -13.93
C ASP A 95 1.69 1.32 -14.49
N PHE A 96 0.59 0.60 -14.21
CA PHE A 96 -0.71 0.91 -14.78
C PHE A 96 -1.23 2.28 -14.34
N TYR A 97 -1.02 2.65 -13.07
CA TYR A 97 -1.50 3.93 -12.56
C TYR A 97 -0.76 5.12 -13.19
N TYR A 98 0.55 5.01 -13.42
CA TYR A 98 1.35 6.08 -14.00
C TYR A 98 0.94 6.34 -15.45
N VAL A 99 0.69 5.29 -16.23
CA VAL A 99 0.27 5.42 -17.63
C VAL A 99 -1.10 6.10 -17.74
N VAL A 100 -2.06 5.68 -16.89
CA VAL A 100 -3.40 6.29 -16.86
C VAL A 100 -3.32 7.76 -16.41
N ALA A 101 -2.55 8.05 -15.36
CA ALA A 101 -2.37 9.41 -14.87
C ALA A 101 -1.68 10.31 -15.91
N ALA A 102 -0.65 9.82 -16.60
CA ALA A 102 0.05 10.54 -17.65
C ALA A 102 -0.87 10.81 -18.85
N GLY A 103 -1.66 9.83 -19.29
CA GLY A 103 -2.61 9.99 -20.39
C GLY A 103 -3.70 11.03 -20.09
N VAL A 104 -4.24 11.01 -18.87
CA VAL A 104 -5.26 11.98 -18.44
C VAL A 104 -4.66 13.37 -18.33
N THR A 105 -3.48 13.50 -17.71
CA THR A 105 -2.80 14.79 -17.54
C THR A 105 -2.41 15.39 -18.88
N TYR A 106 -1.93 14.56 -19.82
CA TYR A 106 -1.64 14.98 -21.20
C TYR A 106 -2.89 15.49 -21.90
N GLY A 107 -4.01 14.75 -21.80
CA GLY A 107 -5.29 15.13 -22.39
C GLY A 107 -5.91 16.41 -21.81
N THR A 108 -5.58 16.75 -20.55
CA THR A 108 -6.04 17.98 -19.88
C THR A 108 -5.03 19.12 -19.95
N SER A 109 -3.84 18.90 -20.50
CA SER A 109 -2.73 19.88 -20.45
C SER A 109 -3.01 21.13 -21.29
N GLU A 110 -3.81 21.01 -22.35
CA GLU A 110 -4.20 22.12 -23.22
C GLU A 110 -5.36 22.96 -22.66
N PHE A 111 -5.94 22.59 -21.51
CA PHE A 111 -7.03 23.34 -20.91
C PHE A 111 -6.51 24.60 -20.20
N THR A 112 -6.91 25.77 -20.69
CA THR A 112 -6.59 27.09 -20.10
C THR A 112 -7.43 27.43 -18.86
N SER A 113 -8.43 26.59 -18.53
CA SER A 113 -9.33 26.78 -17.40
C SER A 113 -8.82 26.08 -16.14
N THR A 114 -9.34 26.48 -14.97
CA THR A 114 -9.08 25.86 -13.65
C THR A 114 -9.42 24.35 -13.61
N TRP A 115 -10.13 23.85 -14.61
CA TRP A 115 -10.43 22.43 -14.80
C TRP A 115 -9.21 21.56 -15.13
N SER A 116 -8.11 22.13 -15.62
CA SER A 116 -6.89 21.38 -15.97
C SER A 116 -6.31 20.58 -14.79
N TRP A 117 -6.39 21.11 -13.56
CA TRP A 117 -5.91 20.42 -12.36
C TRP A 117 -7.02 19.79 -11.52
N ARG A 118 -8.28 20.25 -11.66
CA ARG A 118 -9.43 19.66 -10.94
C ARG A 118 -9.88 18.33 -11.53
N LEU A 119 -9.81 18.19 -12.86
CA LEU A 119 -10.25 16.97 -13.54
C LEU A 119 -9.37 15.75 -13.15
N PRO A 120 -8.02 15.84 -13.14
CA PRO A 120 -7.19 14.75 -12.65
C PRO A 120 -7.45 14.40 -11.18
N SER A 121 -7.66 15.40 -10.31
CA SER A 121 -8.00 15.17 -8.90
C SER A 121 -9.35 14.45 -8.73
N LEU A 122 -10.36 14.79 -9.54
CA LEU A 122 -11.65 14.09 -9.53
C LEU A 122 -11.52 12.64 -10.00
N LEU A 123 -10.70 12.39 -11.02
CA LEU A 123 -10.44 11.02 -11.47
C LEU A 123 -9.71 10.19 -10.41
N GLN A 124 -8.81 10.80 -9.64
CA GLN A 124 -8.22 10.17 -8.46
C GLN A 124 -9.29 9.81 -7.41
N ALA A 125 -10.29 10.68 -7.20
CA ALA A 125 -11.43 10.38 -6.32
C ALA A 125 -12.19 9.13 -6.79
N PHE A 126 -12.46 9.06 -8.11
CA PHE A 126 -13.16 7.93 -8.72
C PHE A 126 -12.42 6.61 -8.48
N TRP A 127 -11.10 6.56 -8.69
CA TRP A 127 -10.31 5.36 -8.42
C TRP A 127 -10.29 4.99 -6.93
N SER A 128 -10.27 5.97 -6.05
CA SER A 128 -10.34 5.74 -4.61
C SER A 128 -11.69 5.12 -4.20
N ILE A 129 -12.80 5.61 -4.75
CA ILE A 129 -14.14 5.02 -4.53
C ILE A 129 -14.19 3.60 -5.06
N LEU A 130 -13.70 3.38 -6.28
CA LEU A 130 -13.69 2.04 -6.88
C LEU A 130 -12.88 1.07 -6.02
N CYS A 131 -11.72 1.49 -5.51
CA CYS A 131 -10.91 0.71 -4.59
C CYS A 131 -11.69 0.33 -3.33
N ILE A 132 -12.40 1.27 -2.69
CA ILE A 132 -13.24 1.00 -1.51
C ILE A 132 -14.30 -0.05 -1.84
N VAL A 133 -15.00 0.09 -2.96
CA VAL A 133 -16.05 -0.85 -3.38
C VAL A 133 -15.48 -2.23 -3.62
N ILE A 134 -14.39 -2.35 -4.38
CA ILE A 134 -13.73 -3.64 -4.68
C ILE A 134 -13.27 -4.30 -3.37
N LEU A 135 -12.67 -3.53 -2.47
CA LEU A 135 -12.10 -4.03 -1.23
C LEU A 135 -13.15 -4.63 -0.29
N VAL A 136 -14.42 -4.22 -0.37
CA VAL A 136 -15.52 -4.88 0.39
C VAL A 136 -15.71 -6.33 -0.04
N PHE A 137 -15.44 -6.67 -1.30
CA PHE A 137 -15.58 -8.04 -1.83
C PHE A 137 -14.32 -8.90 -1.64
N LEU A 138 -13.18 -8.30 -1.32
CA LEU A 138 -11.94 -9.05 -1.14
C LEU A 138 -11.88 -9.75 0.22
N PRO A 139 -11.38 -11.00 0.28
CA PRO A 139 -11.16 -11.68 1.54
C PRO A 139 -10.05 -10.98 2.35
N GLU A 140 -10.10 -11.18 3.66
CA GLU A 140 -9.05 -10.72 4.57
C GLU A 140 -7.73 -11.47 4.29
N SER A 141 -6.59 -10.89 4.67
CA SER A 141 -5.29 -11.56 4.51
C SER A 141 -5.28 -12.91 5.26
N PRO A 142 -5.00 -14.04 4.57
CA PRO A 142 -4.95 -15.36 5.22
C PRO A 142 -3.91 -15.42 6.35
N ARG A 143 -2.76 -14.77 6.17
CA ARG A 143 -1.72 -14.68 7.20
C ARG A 143 -2.20 -13.91 8.42
N TYR A 144 -2.95 -12.82 8.23
CA TYR A 144 -3.53 -12.06 9.35
C TYR A 144 -4.58 -12.87 10.11
N LEU A 145 -5.43 -13.61 9.40
CA LEU A 145 -6.43 -14.49 10.01
C LEU A 145 -5.75 -15.63 10.80
N ALA A 146 -4.71 -16.25 10.25
CA ALA A 146 -3.91 -17.26 10.94
C ALA A 146 -3.20 -16.67 12.18
N PHE A 147 -2.69 -15.44 12.11
CA PHE A 147 -2.08 -14.75 13.25
C PHE A 147 -3.08 -14.48 14.39
N LYS A 148 -4.36 -14.30 14.07
CA LYS A 148 -5.48 -14.17 15.02
C LYS A 148 -6.05 -15.52 15.52
N ASP A 149 -5.37 -16.62 15.22
CA ASP A 149 -5.80 -17.99 15.54
C ASP A 149 -7.16 -18.36 14.89
N GLN A 150 -7.52 -17.69 13.78
CA GLN A 150 -8.72 -17.94 12.98
C GLN A 150 -8.40 -18.80 11.75
N ALA A 151 -7.81 -19.98 11.98
CA ALA A 151 -7.33 -20.87 10.90
C ALA A 151 -8.43 -21.28 9.91
N GLY A 152 -9.68 -21.48 10.37
CA GLY A 152 -10.80 -21.81 9.48
C GLY A 152 -11.11 -20.70 8.47
N GLN A 153 -11.13 -19.43 8.89
CA GLN A 153 -11.34 -18.32 7.96
C GLN A 153 -10.14 -18.12 7.03
N ALA A 154 -8.92 -18.36 7.53
CA ALA A 154 -7.71 -18.33 6.70
C ALA A 154 -7.76 -19.39 5.59
N LEU A 155 -8.27 -20.58 5.92
CA LEU A 155 -8.46 -21.67 4.97
C LEU A 155 -9.50 -21.30 3.90
N THR A 156 -10.67 -20.80 4.29
CA THR A 156 -11.70 -20.35 3.35
C THR A 156 -11.17 -19.23 2.44
N ALA A 157 -10.41 -18.27 2.99
CA ALA A 157 -9.78 -17.20 2.21
C ALA A 157 -8.78 -17.76 1.18
N LEU A 158 -7.90 -18.68 1.58
CA LEU A 158 -6.96 -19.34 0.66
C LEU A 158 -7.68 -20.16 -0.41
N ALA A 159 -8.73 -20.89 -0.04
CA ALA A 159 -9.52 -21.69 -0.97
C ALA A 159 -10.19 -20.81 -2.04
N GLN A 160 -10.76 -19.67 -1.64
CA GLN A 160 -11.36 -18.70 -2.56
C GLN A 160 -10.34 -18.12 -3.57
N ILE A 161 -9.07 -18.02 -3.18
CA ILE A 161 -8.02 -17.44 -4.04
C ILE A 161 -7.34 -18.50 -4.91
N GLY A 162 -7.10 -19.69 -4.35
CA GLY A 162 -6.22 -20.71 -4.92
C GLY A 162 -6.94 -21.86 -5.61
N SER A 163 -8.14 -22.21 -5.18
CA SER A 163 -8.82 -23.47 -5.55
C SER A 163 -10.32 -23.30 -5.84
N ASP A 164 -10.76 -22.10 -6.23
CA ASP A 164 -12.18 -21.78 -6.54
C ASP A 164 -13.15 -22.12 -5.39
N GLY A 165 -12.65 -22.06 -4.15
CA GLY A 165 -13.41 -22.37 -2.94
C GLY A 165 -13.29 -23.82 -2.44
N ASP A 166 -12.45 -24.66 -3.05
CA ASP A 166 -12.18 -26.01 -2.55
C ASP A 166 -11.22 -25.98 -1.34
N GLU A 167 -11.81 -26.09 -0.15
CA GLU A 167 -11.12 -26.17 1.13
C GLU A 167 -10.29 -27.46 1.31
N SER A 168 -10.55 -28.49 0.51
CA SER A 168 -9.88 -29.79 0.59
C SER A 168 -8.69 -29.94 -0.34
N ASP A 169 -8.37 -28.92 -1.15
CA ASP A 169 -7.22 -28.93 -2.05
C ASP A 169 -5.91 -29.09 -1.25
N PRO A 170 -5.10 -30.13 -1.54
CA PRO A 170 -3.80 -30.33 -0.89
C PRO A 170 -2.86 -29.11 -0.96
N LEU A 171 -2.95 -28.29 -2.01
CA LEU A 171 -2.15 -27.07 -2.14
C LEU A 171 -2.56 -26.00 -1.13
N VAL A 172 -3.87 -25.84 -0.89
CA VAL A 172 -4.41 -24.87 0.07
C VAL A 172 -4.06 -25.27 1.50
N LEU A 173 -4.19 -26.57 1.82
CA LEU A 173 -3.81 -27.11 3.12
C LEU A 173 -2.31 -26.95 3.39
N ALA A 174 -1.47 -27.26 2.39
CA ALA A 174 -0.03 -27.08 2.48
C ALA A 174 0.37 -25.61 2.70
N GLN A 175 -0.27 -24.67 1.98
CA GLN A 175 -0.04 -23.23 2.16
C GLN A 175 -0.45 -22.75 3.54
N LEU A 176 -1.61 -23.19 4.04
CA LEU A 176 -2.05 -22.84 5.39
C LEU A 176 -1.05 -23.34 6.45
N GLN A 177 -0.57 -24.58 6.30
CA GLN A 177 0.40 -25.17 7.21
C GLN A 177 1.73 -24.40 7.18
N GLU A 178 2.23 -24.03 6.00
CA GLU A 178 3.44 -23.20 5.87
C GLU A 178 3.29 -21.85 6.59
N ILE A 179 2.11 -21.22 6.47
CA ILE A 179 1.81 -19.96 7.19
C ILE A 179 1.80 -20.18 8.70
N VAL A 180 1.16 -21.24 9.20
CA VAL A 180 1.09 -21.54 10.64
C VAL A 180 2.48 -21.84 11.20
N ASP A 181 3.26 -22.68 10.53
CA ASP A 181 4.62 -23.03 10.94
C ASP A 181 5.51 -21.77 10.99
N ALA A 182 5.40 -20.89 9.98
CA ALA A 182 6.13 -19.63 9.97
C ALA A 182 5.73 -18.70 11.12
N LEU A 183 4.44 -18.64 11.47
CA LEU A 183 3.94 -17.85 12.59
C LEU A 183 4.36 -18.42 13.96
N GLU A 184 4.38 -19.74 14.11
CA GLU A 184 4.89 -20.40 15.33
C GLU A 184 6.39 -20.18 15.50
N PHE A 185 7.15 -20.20 14.40
CA PHE A 185 8.56 -19.84 14.40
C PHE A 185 8.77 -18.38 14.83
N GLU A 186 7.96 -17.44 14.31
CA GLU A 186 7.98 -16.03 14.72
C GLU A 186 7.58 -15.83 16.19
N ARG A 187 6.56 -16.53 16.68
CA ARG A 187 6.12 -16.49 18.09
C ARG A 187 7.18 -17.03 19.04
N SER A 188 7.83 -18.16 18.71
CA SER A 188 8.85 -18.81 19.53
C SER A 188 10.18 -18.03 19.60
N HIS A 189 10.51 -17.27 18.56
CA HIS A 189 11.70 -16.40 18.54
C HIS A 189 11.45 -15.00 19.10
N GLY A 190 10.28 -14.79 19.71
CA GLY A 190 9.85 -13.53 20.31
C GLY A 190 9.41 -12.53 19.24
N ASN A 191 8.28 -11.85 19.49
CA ASN A 191 7.80 -10.71 18.72
C ASN A 191 8.89 -9.61 18.67
N SER A 192 9.87 -9.74 17.79
CA SER A 192 10.68 -8.61 17.42
C SER A 192 9.85 -7.80 16.43
N ILE A 193 8.86 -7.07 16.94
CA ILE A 193 8.74 -5.68 16.52
C ILE A 193 10.10 -5.11 16.88
N LEU A 194 11.08 -5.26 15.97
CA LEU A 194 12.45 -4.87 16.25
C LEU A 194 12.35 -3.39 16.57
N SER A 195 12.45 -3.06 17.86
CA SER A 195 12.49 -1.67 18.28
C SER A 195 13.62 -1.04 17.47
N LEU A 196 13.49 0.20 17.01
CA LEU A 196 14.57 0.88 16.27
C LEU A 196 15.93 0.77 16.99
N LYS A 197 15.91 0.59 18.32
CA LYS A 197 17.06 0.31 19.18
C LYS A 197 17.65 -1.10 19.04
N GLU A 198 16.83 -2.12 18.79
CA GLU A 198 17.27 -3.50 18.53
C GLU A 198 17.81 -3.67 17.10
N ILE A 199 17.19 -2.99 16.13
CA ILE A 199 17.69 -2.87 14.75
C ILE A 199 19.11 -2.31 14.77
N ALA A 200 19.34 -1.24 15.54
CA ALA A 200 20.65 -0.61 15.68
C ALA A 200 21.70 -1.50 16.38
N LYS A 201 21.28 -2.46 17.21
CA LYS A 201 22.20 -3.37 17.90
C LYS A 201 22.64 -4.57 17.05
N SER A 202 21.80 -5.03 16.12
CA SER A 202 22.11 -6.20 15.31
C SER A 202 22.86 -5.84 14.03
N LYS A 203 24.16 -6.19 13.95
CA LYS A 203 25.00 -5.97 12.76
C LYS A 203 24.43 -6.61 11.49
N THR A 204 23.73 -7.75 11.60
CA THR A 204 23.09 -8.43 10.48
C THR A 204 21.89 -7.66 9.95
N VAL A 205 21.05 -7.12 10.85
CA VAL A 205 19.90 -6.30 10.47
C VAL A 205 20.36 -4.98 9.87
N LEU A 206 21.40 -4.34 10.42
CA LEU A 206 22.01 -3.13 9.87
C LEU A 206 22.51 -3.32 8.44
N ARG A 207 23.15 -4.47 8.13
CA ARG A 207 23.57 -4.79 6.75
C ARG A 207 22.38 -4.96 5.81
N ARG A 208 21.32 -5.65 6.25
CA ARG A 208 20.08 -5.79 5.46
C ARG A 208 19.40 -4.45 5.25
N LEU A 209 19.34 -3.61 6.28
CA LEU A 209 18.77 -2.26 6.20
C LEU A 209 19.59 -1.37 5.27
N MET A 210 20.93 -1.42 5.32
CA MET A 210 21.78 -0.70 4.37
C MET A 210 21.55 -1.15 2.93
N LEU A 211 21.31 -2.44 2.67
CA LEU A 211 20.98 -2.95 1.33
C LEU A 211 19.60 -2.46 0.85
N VAL A 212 18.61 -2.44 1.75
CA VAL A 212 17.26 -1.92 1.42
C VAL A 212 17.33 -0.42 1.14
N VAL A 213 18.04 0.34 1.98
CA VAL A 213 18.23 1.78 1.80
C VAL A 213 19.02 2.08 0.52
N SER A 214 20.07 1.31 0.22
CA SER A 214 20.85 1.52 -0.99
C SER A 214 20.06 1.19 -2.25
N CYS A 215 19.26 0.11 -2.25
CA CYS A 215 18.33 -0.20 -3.34
C CYS A 215 17.26 0.87 -3.51
N ALA A 216 16.66 1.35 -2.40
CA ALA A 216 15.68 2.42 -2.44
C ALA A 216 16.27 3.72 -3.01
N LEU A 217 17.47 4.11 -2.55
CA LEU A 217 18.20 5.27 -3.09
C LEU A 217 18.53 5.07 -4.57
N ALA A 218 19.03 3.90 -4.96
CA ALA A 218 19.31 3.60 -6.36
C ALA A 218 18.03 3.69 -7.21
N THR A 219 16.89 3.22 -6.71
CA THR A 219 15.60 3.29 -7.41
C THR A 219 15.11 4.73 -7.54
N VAL A 220 15.28 5.58 -6.51
CA VAL A 220 14.90 7.00 -6.58
C VAL A 220 15.84 7.80 -7.48
N ILE A 221 17.13 7.47 -7.51
CA ILE A 221 18.14 8.15 -8.33
C ILE A 221 18.01 7.74 -9.80
N VAL A 222 17.75 6.46 -10.08
CA VAL A 222 17.60 5.92 -11.44
C VAL A 222 16.18 6.15 -11.98
N GLY A 223 15.18 6.14 -11.09
CA GLY A 223 13.76 6.27 -11.40
C GLY A 223 13.18 7.64 -11.04
N ASN A 224 13.09 8.51 -12.05
CA ASN A 224 11.89 9.32 -12.28
C ASN A 224 11.59 10.55 -11.39
N GLN A 225 12.53 11.10 -10.61
CA GLN A 225 12.27 12.30 -9.77
C GLN A 225 13.11 13.55 -10.08
N ILE A 226 13.94 13.52 -11.12
CA ILE A 226 14.80 14.66 -11.51
C ILE A 226 14.07 15.64 -12.46
N GLY A 227 12.84 15.32 -12.86
CA GLY A 227 12.09 16.06 -13.90
C GLY A 227 10.78 16.74 -13.46
N SER A 228 10.51 16.91 -12.16
CA SER A 228 9.32 17.64 -11.66
C SER A 228 9.59 19.12 -11.42
#